data_AF-A0A926AY06-F1
#
_entry.id   AF-A0A926AY06-F1
#
_cell.length_a   1.000
_cell.length_b   1.000
_cell.length_c   1.000
_cell.angle_alpha   90.00
_cell.angle_beta   90.00
_cell.angle_gamma   90.00
#
_symmetry.space_group_name_H-M   'P 1'
#
loop_
_entity.id
_entity.type
_entity.pdbx_description
1 polymer ?
#
loop_
_entity_poly.entity_id
_entity_poly.type
_entity_poly.pdbx_seq_one_letter_code
_entity_poly.pdbx_strand_id
1 'polypeptide(L)'
;GLPRGVVKQSVRVGAQRGAGGVVRVAAIPGQDVVVLHIAGGPALTLHPETARDLMLAQQGMVKRSRGRGGEDDPSPNEVQVPAQLQWRGLEQAAATRGATRGFLGDVLLSAIEVITGVAKNPAANFIASKAVQHVDDQVVAGLYALAPETLPPLKGATPLARAPAAVDGGPLLVFVHGTFSTTSGSFAPLWSLHPQHVRTLFTKYAGRVYGLDHPTLGVSPISNALTLAQAMPDGARLHLVTHSRGGLVAEVLARVCANPQLSTDDLRFFKGDEYVEQRDALKALASVVRKRGIRVERIVRVACPARGTLLASKRLDAYLSVFKWTLELAGIPVAPVLVDFLGEVAQRRADPQLIPGLAAQIPDSPLVQWLHAVDEPIAGELRVVAGDIEGDSVTSWLKTLLADSFYWTDNDLVVQTRSMYGGAPRAAGASFMLDQGGKVSHFNYFSNERTAEAIINALTQAAPTGFRVIGPLSWSGESATGVRGRADNARGTDAPAVFVLPGILGSNLKIGGKRVWLGWRLINGLKRLDYVPGKADGVEPDGPVGSSYADIAEYLARTHEVIEFAFDWRKPIEEEARRLAVAVEAALDARTASGQP
;
A
#
# COMPACT_ATOMS: atom_id res chain seq x y z
N GLY A 1 27.42 -7.09 0.44
CA GLY A 1 27.53 -7.74 1.76
C GLY A 1 27.15 -6.76 2.86
N LEU A 2 26.89 -7.25 4.07
CA LEU A 2 26.78 -6.40 5.26
C LEU A 2 28.17 -5.76 5.52
N PRO A 3 28.30 -4.42 5.58
CA PRO A 3 29.59 -3.75 5.75
C PRO A 3 30.16 -3.92 7.17
N ARG A 4 29.32 -4.35 8.12
CA ARG A 4 29.70 -4.71 9.49
C ARG A 4 29.50 -6.21 9.70
N GLY A 5 30.56 -6.89 10.11
CA GLY A 5 30.55 -8.32 10.45
C GLY A 5 31.61 -9.13 9.69
N VAL A 6 31.87 -10.34 10.18
CA VAL A 6 32.81 -11.29 9.58
C VAL A 6 32.05 -12.55 9.20
N VAL A 7 32.32 -13.10 8.01
CA VAL A 7 31.77 -14.38 7.59
C VAL A 7 32.32 -15.46 8.51
N LYS A 8 31.45 -16.01 9.36
CA LYS A 8 31.75 -17.12 10.26
C LYS A 8 31.75 -18.44 9.50
N GLN A 9 30.82 -18.61 8.57
CA GLN A 9 30.69 -19.80 7.72
C GLN A 9 30.02 -19.43 6.40
N SER A 10 30.43 -20.06 5.29
CA SER A 10 29.81 -19.90 3.97
C SER A 10 29.73 -21.26 3.28
N VAL A 11 28.57 -21.58 2.72
CA VAL A 11 28.30 -22.83 2.01
C VAL A 11 27.66 -22.50 0.68
N ARG A 12 28.29 -22.95 -0.43
CA ARG A 12 27.65 -22.89 -1.75
C ARG A 12 26.71 -24.08 -1.91
N VAL A 13 25.52 -23.80 -2.41
CA VAL A 13 24.46 -24.78 -2.62
C VAL A 13 24.35 -25.02 -4.12
N GLY A 14 24.62 -26.25 -4.55
CA GLY A 14 24.65 -26.64 -5.96
C GLY A 14 23.80 -27.87 -6.24
N ALA A 15 23.14 -27.91 -7.39
CA ALA A 15 22.38 -29.07 -7.86
C ALA A 15 23.33 -30.13 -8.44
N GLN A 16 24.16 -30.79 -7.63
CA GLN A 16 24.92 -31.96 -8.09
C GLN A 16 24.13 -33.25 -7.84
N ARG A 17 23.86 -34.00 -8.91
CA ARG A 17 23.48 -35.42 -8.83
C ARG A 17 24.75 -36.24 -8.57
N GLY A 18 25.10 -36.41 -7.30
CA GLY A 18 26.23 -37.23 -6.87
C GLY A 18 26.58 -36.91 -5.42
N ALA A 19 26.96 -37.94 -4.64
CA ALA A 19 27.16 -37.93 -3.19
C ALA A 19 27.89 -36.67 -2.65
N GLY A 20 27.13 -35.61 -2.39
CA GLY A 20 27.58 -34.45 -1.63
C GLY A 20 27.38 -34.73 -0.14
N GLY A 21 28.43 -34.60 0.66
CA GLY A 21 28.33 -34.75 2.11
C GLY A 21 27.39 -33.71 2.71
N VAL A 22 26.66 -34.09 3.76
CA VAL A 22 25.82 -33.16 4.54
C VAL A 22 26.74 -32.14 5.22
N VAL A 23 26.60 -30.85 4.88
CA VAL A 23 27.35 -29.76 5.52
C VAL A 23 26.47 -29.15 6.61
N ARG A 24 26.93 -29.21 7.87
CA ARG A 24 26.24 -28.56 8.99
C ARG A 24 26.68 -27.09 9.10
N VAL A 25 25.70 -26.19 9.16
CA VAL A 25 25.90 -24.75 9.37
C VAL A 25 25.25 -24.35 10.69
N ALA A 26 25.97 -23.63 11.54
CA ALA A 26 25.48 -23.20 12.86
C ALA A 26 25.45 -21.68 12.99
N ALA A 27 24.31 -21.13 13.41
CA ALA A 27 24.11 -19.72 13.69
C ALA A 27 23.48 -19.54 15.09
N ILE A 28 23.97 -18.56 15.84
CA ILE A 28 23.54 -18.26 17.21
C ILE A 28 22.57 -17.06 17.18
N PRO A 29 21.28 -17.22 17.55
CA PRO A 29 20.34 -16.11 17.69
C PRO A 29 20.86 -14.97 18.56
N GLY A 30 20.59 -13.72 18.18
CA GLY A 30 21.08 -12.54 18.91
C GLY A 30 22.55 -12.20 18.68
N GLN A 31 23.35 -13.10 18.11
CA GLN A 31 24.78 -12.87 17.79
C GLN A 31 25.04 -12.88 16.28
N ASP A 32 24.52 -13.90 15.60
CA ASP A 32 24.76 -14.15 14.18
C ASP A 32 23.57 -13.71 13.32
N VAL A 33 23.84 -13.51 12.04
CA VAL A 33 22.85 -13.23 10.98
C VAL A 33 23.04 -14.26 9.86
N VAL A 34 21.95 -14.77 9.30
CA VAL A 34 21.97 -15.72 8.20
C VAL A 34 21.66 -14.99 6.90
N VAL A 35 22.52 -15.11 5.89
CA VAL A 35 22.30 -14.59 4.54
C VAL A 35 22.01 -15.74 3.59
N LEU A 36 20.82 -15.74 3.01
CA LEU A 36 20.43 -16.69 1.96
C LEU A 36 20.63 -16.03 0.60
N HIS A 37 21.55 -16.55 -0.19
CA HIS A 37 21.82 -16.07 -1.54
C HIS A 37 20.96 -16.85 -2.54
N ILE A 38 20.12 -16.12 -3.25
CA ILE A 38 19.19 -16.68 -4.21
C ILE A 38 19.71 -16.43 -5.61
N ALA A 39 19.78 -17.47 -6.44
CA ALA A 39 20.28 -17.34 -7.81
C ALA A 39 19.38 -16.42 -8.65
N GLY A 40 19.91 -15.28 -9.11
CA GLY A 40 19.14 -14.30 -9.89
C GLY A 40 18.09 -13.52 -9.10
N GLY A 41 18.10 -13.61 -7.76
CA GLY A 41 17.17 -12.94 -6.85
C GLY A 41 17.86 -12.13 -5.75
N PRO A 42 17.13 -11.70 -4.71
CA PRO A 42 17.71 -10.96 -3.59
C PRO A 42 18.61 -11.85 -2.70
N ALA A 43 19.56 -11.22 -2.02
CA ALA A 43 20.19 -11.82 -0.84
C ALA A 43 19.34 -11.51 0.40
N LEU A 44 18.75 -12.53 1.02
CA LEU A 44 17.92 -12.36 2.21
C LEU A 44 18.79 -12.39 3.46
N THR A 45 18.93 -11.24 4.11
CA THR A 45 19.60 -11.09 5.41
C THR A 45 18.57 -11.29 6.51
N LEU A 46 18.64 -12.41 7.22
CA LEU A 46 17.59 -12.88 8.13
C LEU A 46 18.14 -13.17 9.53
N HIS A 47 17.29 -13.04 10.53
CA HIS A 47 17.55 -13.64 11.84
C HIS A 47 17.67 -15.18 11.70
N PRO A 48 18.55 -15.86 12.46
CA PRO A 48 18.68 -17.32 12.40
C PRO A 48 17.34 -18.06 12.55
N GLU A 49 16.46 -17.61 13.45
CA GLU A 49 15.13 -18.21 13.61
C GLU A 49 14.20 -17.92 12.42
N THR A 50 14.24 -16.72 11.84
CA THR A 50 13.47 -16.40 10.62
C THR A 50 13.90 -17.30 9.47
N ALA A 51 15.21 -17.50 9.29
CA ALA A 51 15.77 -18.41 8.28
C ALA A 51 15.35 -19.85 8.55
N ARG A 52 15.42 -20.33 9.80
CA ARG A 52 14.95 -21.67 10.18
C ARG A 52 13.46 -21.85 9.87
N ASP A 53 12.62 -20.92 10.30
CA ASP A 53 11.17 -20.97 10.09
C ASP A 53 10.83 -20.94 8.60
N LEU A 54 11.61 -20.20 7.79
CA LEU A 54 11.50 -20.21 6.33
C LEU A 54 11.80 -21.59 5.74
N MET A 55 12.87 -22.25 6.19
CA MET A 55 13.27 -23.58 5.71
C MET A 55 12.29 -24.67 6.15
N LEU A 56 11.79 -24.61 7.38
CA LEU A 56 10.75 -25.52 7.88
C LEU A 56 9.46 -25.41 7.07
N ALA A 57 9.07 -24.19 6.67
CA ALA A 57 7.90 -23.99 5.82
C ALA A 57 8.04 -24.69 4.45
N GLN A 58 9.27 -24.88 3.94
CA GLN A 58 9.50 -25.63 2.70
C GLN A 58 9.38 -27.15 2.87
N GLN A 59 9.48 -27.67 4.10
CA GLN A 59 9.48 -29.11 4.40
C GLN A 59 8.09 -29.67 4.76
N GLY A 60 7.13 -28.81 5.07
CA GLY A 60 5.82 -29.13 5.68
C GLY A 60 4.83 -30.00 4.88
N MET A 61 5.24 -30.66 3.78
CA MET A 61 4.40 -31.63 3.06
C MET A 61 5.11 -32.93 2.67
N VAL A 62 6.32 -33.20 3.18
CA VAL A 62 6.83 -34.58 3.16
C VAL A 62 6.13 -35.34 4.28
N LYS A 63 5.23 -36.27 3.93
CA LYS A 63 4.66 -37.24 4.88
C LYS A 63 5.79 -37.71 5.79
N ARG A 64 5.68 -37.46 7.10
CA ARG A 64 6.46 -38.18 8.11
C ARG A 64 6.25 -39.67 7.83
N SER A 65 7.21 -40.32 7.17
CA SER A 65 7.28 -41.78 7.20
C SER A 65 7.55 -42.13 8.66
N ARG A 66 6.50 -42.50 9.39
CA ARG A 66 6.62 -43.24 10.65
C ARG A 66 7.49 -44.47 10.35
N GLY A 67 8.75 -44.41 10.74
CA GLY A 67 9.70 -45.48 10.48
C GLY A 67 11.02 -45.27 11.20
N ARG A 68 11.13 -45.91 12.37
CA ARG A 68 12.33 -46.22 13.18
C ARG A 68 13.15 -45.06 13.73
N GLY A 69 13.09 -44.92 15.06
CA GLY A 69 14.10 -44.19 15.83
C GLY A 69 15.48 -44.84 15.66
N GLY A 70 16.42 -44.03 15.20
CA GLY A 70 17.86 -44.27 15.19
C GLY A 70 18.56 -42.93 15.47
N GLU A 71 19.84 -42.96 15.80
CA GLU A 71 20.69 -41.83 16.26
C GLU A 71 20.80 -40.61 15.31
N ASP A 72 20.07 -40.58 14.19
CA ASP A 72 20.07 -39.54 13.15
C ASP A 72 18.76 -38.71 13.09
N ASP A 73 17.90 -38.79 14.10
CA ASP A 73 16.70 -37.93 14.15
C ASP A 73 17.16 -36.47 14.40
N PRO A 74 16.90 -35.51 13.49
CA PRO A 74 17.44 -34.17 13.59
C PRO A 74 17.00 -33.51 14.89
N SER A 75 17.93 -32.83 15.55
CA SER A 75 17.59 -32.10 16.78
C SER A 75 16.49 -31.06 16.49
N PRO A 76 15.69 -30.63 17.47
CA PRO A 76 14.67 -29.60 17.27
C PRO A 76 15.20 -28.27 16.69
N ASN A 77 16.51 -28.06 16.75
CA ASN A 77 17.21 -26.86 16.27
C ASN A 77 17.93 -27.07 14.93
N GLU A 78 17.87 -28.27 14.36
CA GLU A 78 18.42 -28.57 13.04
C GLU A 78 17.30 -28.53 11.98
N VAL A 79 17.58 -27.88 10.84
CA VAL A 79 16.66 -27.84 9.70
C VAL A 79 17.42 -28.22 8.44
N GLN A 80 16.86 -29.13 7.65
CA GLN A 80 17.42 -29.42 6.33
C GLN A 80 17.25 -28.23 5.38
N VAL A 81 18.32 -27.86 4.68
CA VAL A 81 18.23 -26.79 3.68
C VAL A 81 18.26 -27.41 2.29
N PRO A 82 17.14 -27.42 1.55
CA PRO A 82 17.13 -27.97 0.20
C PRO A 82 17.81 -26.98 -0.78
N ALA A 83 18.43 -27.50 -1.83
CA ALA A 83 19.01 -26.69 -2.89
C ALA A 83 17.93 -25.99 -3.76
N GLN A 84 16.76 -26.59 -3.82
CA GLN A 84 15.56 -26.04 -4.47
C GLN A 84 14.51 -25.76 -3.38
N LEU A 85 14.11 -24.50 -3.26
CA LEU A 85 13.02 -24.08 -2.40
C LEU A 85 11.72 -24.15 -3.22
N GLN A 86 10.74 -24.93 -2.75
CA GLN A 86 9.44 -25.09 -3.39
C GLN A 86 8.36 -24.34 -2.60
N TRP A 87 8.00 -23.15 -3.09
CA TRP A 87 7.02 -22.28 -2.46
C TRP A 87 5.60 -22.70 -2.85
N ARG A 88 5.11 -23.83 -2.35
CA ARG A 88 3.79 -24.35 -2.73
C ARG A 88 2.66 -23.48 -2.14
N GLY A 89 1.81 -22.96 -3.02
CA GLY A 89 0.78 -21.93 -2.79
C GLY A 89 0.54 -21.05 -4.03
N LEU A 90 1.55 -21.00 -4.93
CA LEU A 90 1.51 -20.27 -6.21
C LEU A 90 0.50 -20.81 -7.24
N GLU A 91 0.09 -22.08 -7.15
CA GLU A 91 -0.68 -22.77 -8.19
C GLU A 91 -2.15 -22.32 -8.32
N GLN A 92 -2.75 -21.78 -7.25
CA GLN A 92 -4.15 -21.34 -7.27
C GLN A 92 -4.33 -19.91 -7.81
N ALA A 93 -3.31 -19.06 -7.73
CA ALA A 93 -3.40 -17.67 -8.20
C ALA A 93 -3.12 -17.51 -9.70
N ALA A 94 -2.47 -18.48 -10.34
CA ALA A 94 -2.16 -18.45 -11.77
C ALA A 94 -3.34 -18.87 -12.69
N ALA A 95 -4.47 -19.29 -12.13
CA ALA A 95 -5.58 -19.85 -12.90
C ALA A 95 -6.45 -18.80 -13.64
N THR A 96 -6.25 -17.49 -13.45
CA THR A 96 -7.15 -16.46 -14.01
C THR A 96 -6.69 -15.79 -15.31
N ARG A 97 -5.53 -16.10 -15.88
CA ARG A 97 -5.18 -15.62 -17.23
C ARG A 97 -4.26 -16.61 -17.96
N GLY A 98 -4.84 -17.47 -18.80
CA GLY A 98 -4.26 -18.01 -20.04
C GLY A 98 -2.84 -18.60 -20.05
N ALA A 99 -2.18 -18.80 -18.91
CA ALA A 99 -0.82 -19.30 -18.86
C ALA A 99 -0.81 -20.82 -19.02
N THR A 100 -0.11 -21.30 -20.05
CA THR A 100 0.27 -22.70 -20.21
C THR A 100 0.87 -23.25 -18.92
N ARG A 101 0.41 -24.43 -18.48
CA ARG A 101 0.97 -25.20 -17.35
C ARG A 101 2.48 -25.42 -17.55
N GLY A 102 3.29 -24.51 -17.06
CA GLY A 102 4.75 -24.54 -17.14
C GLY A 102 5.36 -24.06 -15.83
N PHE A 103 5.76 -25.02 -15.00
CA PHE A 103 6.87 -24.99 -14.03
C PHE A 103 7.34 -23.60 -13.53
N LEU A 104 6.56 -22.94 -12.65
CA LEU A 104 6.76 -21.57 -12.18
C LEU A 104 7.15 -21.47 -10.68
N GLY A 105 7.78 -22.49 -10.08
CA GLY A 105 7.88 -22.59 -8.61
C GLY A 105 9.22 -22.95 -7.97
N ASP A 106 10.28 -23.22 -8.73
CA ASP A 106 11.57 -23.65 -8.15
C ASP A 106 12.55 -22.48 -7.98
N VAL A 107 12.86 -22.14 -6.73
CA VAL A 107 13.87 -21.14 -6.36
C VAL A 107 15.18 -21.85 -6.03
N LEU A 108 16.25 -21.51 -6.75
CA LEU A 108 17.56 -22.08 -6.48
C LEU A 108 18.30 -21.26 -5.42
N LEU A 109 18.58 -21.89 -4.29
CA LEU A 109 19.50 -21.35 -3.30
C LEU A 109 20.92 -21.57 -3.82
N SER A 110 21.71 -20.51 -3.95
CA SER A 110 23.08 -20.59 -4.48
C SER A 110 24.13 -20.61 -3.37
N ALA A 111 23.86 -19.96 -2.23
CA ALA A 111 24.72 -20.01 -1.06
C ALA A 111 23.98 -19.65 0.24
N ILE A 112 24.57 -20.06 1.35
CA ILE A 112 24.18 -19.67 2.72
C ILE A 112 25.43 -19.13 3.40
N GLU A 113 25.32 -17.97 4.03
CA GLU A 113 26.37 -17.39 4.85
C GLU A 113 25.87 -17.13 6.27
N VAL A 114 26.73 -17.37 7.25
CA VAL A 114 26.54 -16.94 8.63
C VAL A 114 27.52 -15.82 8.91
N ILE A 115 27.00 -14.65 9.25
CA ILE A 115 27.78 -13.45 9.55
C ILE A 115 27.68 -13.17 11.04
N THR A 116 28.82 -12.96 11.70
CA THR A 116 28.89 -12.63 13.14
C THR A 116 29.46 -11.22 13.34
N GLY A 117 29.24 -10.63 14.52
CA GLY A 117 29.79 -9.32 14.86
C GLY A 117 29.11 -8.13 14.16
N VAL A 118 27.80 -8.24 13.88
CA VAL A 118 27.02 -7.23 13.14
C VAL A 118 26.72 -5.99 14.00
N ALA A 119 26.18 -6.14 15.22
CA ALA A 119 26.03 -5.03 16.18
C ALA A 119 26.95 -5.13 17.39
N LYS A 120 27.32 -3.96 17.95
CA LYS A 120 28.25 -3.83 19.09
C LYS A 120 27.59 -3.83 20.47
N ASN A 121 26.26 -3.68 20.57
CA ASN A 121 25.57 -3.51 21.86
C ASN A 121 24.24 -4.30 21.92
N PRO A 122 24.18 -5.40 22.69
CA PRO A 122 22.98 -6.25 22.79
C PRO A 122 21.89 -5.73 23.74
N ALA A 123 22.15 -4.71 24.57
CA ALA A 123 21.28 -4.35 25.71
C ALA A 123 20.29 -3.18 25.49
N ALA A 124 20.23 -2.56 24.31
CA ALA A 124 19.35 -1.40 24.07
C ALA A 124 17.96 -1.82 23.55
N ASN A 125 16.89 -1.15 24.02
CA ASN A 125 15.56 -1.23 23.39
C ASN A 125 15.70 -0.84 21.90
N PHE A 126 15.08 -1.60 20.99
CA PHE A 126 15.24 -1.43 19.55
C PHE A 126 14.86 -0.04 19.03
N ILE A 127 13.80 0.57 19.60
CA ILE A 127 13.38 1.94 19.26
C ILE A 127 14.45 2.95 19.65
N ALA A 128 15.04 2.76 20.83
CA ALA A 128 16.14 3.57 21.35
C ALA A 128 17.51 3.16 20.78
N SER A 129 17.54 2.24 19.81
CA SER A 129 18.80 1.79 19.22
C SER A 129 19.42 2.91 18.39
N LYS A 130 20.75 2.94 18.39
CA LYS A 130 21.51 3.84 17.52
C LYS A 130 21.19 3.62 16.05
N ALA A 131 20.68 2.46 15.64
CA ALA A 131 20.34 2.20 14.25
C ALA A 131 19.10 2.96 13.78
N VAL A 132 18.02 2.98 14.57
CA VAL A 132 16.83 3.81 14.27
C VAL A 132 17.22 5.28 14.24
N GLN A 133 17.94 5.73 15.29
CA GLN A 133 18.43 7.12 15.37
C GLN A 133 19.31 7.48 14.17
N HIS A 134 20.24 6.62 13.77
CA HIS A 134 21.16 6.91 12.66
C HIS A 134 20.45 7.07 11.31
N VAL A 135 19.35 6.35 11.08
CA VAL A 135 18.49 6.55 9.90
C VAL A 135 17.73 7.87 10.01
N ASP A 136 17.13 8.15 11.16
CA ASP A 136 16.33 9.36 11.36
C ASP A 136 17.17 10.64 11.39
N ASP A 137 18.43 10.55 11.83
CA ASP A 137 19.41 11.66 11.83
C ASP A 137 19.81 12.08 10.40
N GLN A 138 19.36 11.39 9.35
CA GLN A 138 19.55 11.83 7.96
C GLN A 138 18.75 13.08 7.59
N VAL A 139 17.83 13.51 8.45
CA VAL A 139 17.02 14.71 8.27
C VAL A 139 17.00 15.55 9.54
N VAL A 140 16.71 16.84 9.38
CA VAL A 140 16.35 17.72 10.50
C VAL A 140 14.88 18.02 10.36
N ALA A 141 14.08 17.61 11.35
CA ALA A 141 12.62 17.71 11.27
C ALA A 141 12.18 19.16 11.11
N GLY A 142 11.49 19.49 10.01
CA GLY A 142 10.99 20.85 9.79
C GLY A 142 10.47 21.13 8.39
N LEU A 143 9.93 22.33 8.23
CA LEU A 143 9.46 22.84 6.95
C LEU A 143 10.56 23.68 6.29
N TYR A 144 10.84 23.43 5.03
CA TYR A 144 11.87 24.13 4.27
C TYR A 144 11.26 24.80 3.05
N ALA A 145 11.62 26.07 2.79
CA ALA A 145 11.31 26.70 1.51
C ALA A 145 12.14 26.05 0.40
N LEU A 146 11.50 25.73 -0.71
CA LEU A 146 12.18 25.15 -1.88
C LEU A 146 12.44 26.24 -2.94
N ALA A 147 13.43 26.00 -3.79
CA ALA A 147 13.75 26.86 -4.92
C ALA A 147 13.38 26.15 -6.25
N PRO A 148 12.96 26.88 -7.29
CA PRO A 148 12.57 26.26 -8.57
C PRO A 148 13.75 25.72 -9.38
N GLU A 149 14.97 26.19 -9.12
CA GLU A 149 16.16 25.87 -9.93
C GLU A 149 16.74 24.50 -9.58
N THR A 150 16.86 24.20 -8.28
CA THR A 150 17.47 22.96 -7.78
C THR A 150 16.83 22.53 -6.47
N LEU A 151 16.87 21.22 -6.20
CA LEU A 151 16.45 20.64 -4.92
C LEU A 151 17.63 19.87 -4.29
N PRO A 152 18.58 20.58 -3.65
CA PRO A 152 19.69 19.93 -2.96
C PRO A 152 19.22 19.24 -1.66
N PRO A 153 20.06 18.38 -1.05
CA PRO A 153 19.81 17.90 0.31
C PRO A 153 19.54 19.03 1.29
N LEU A 154 18.49 18.90 2.10
CA LEU A 154 18.06 19.92 3.05
C LEU A 154 18.77 19.83 4.40
N LYS A 155 19.43 18.69 4.68
CA LYS A 155 20.25 18.52 5.88
C LYS A 155 21.38 19.56 5.91
N GLY A 156 21.41 20.35 6.97
CA GLY A 156 22.34 21.47 7.13
C GLY A 156 21.74 22.84 6.79
N ALA A 157 20.58 22.88 6.12
CA ALA A 157 19.79 24.10 6.00
C ALA A 157 18.95 24.35 7.27
N THR A 158 18.52 25.59 7.48
CA THR A 158 17.69 25.98 8.61
C THR A 158 16.20 25.80 8.28
N PRO A 159 15.45 24.99 9.06
CA PRO A 159 14.00 24.90 8.86
C PRO A 159 13.31 26.21 9.24
N LEU A 160 12.21 26.50 8.57
CA LEU A 160 11.33 27.62 8.88
C LEU A 160 10.66 27.37 10.23
N ALA A 161 10.76 28.34 11.14
CA ALA A 161 9.95 28.35 12.35
C ALA A 161 8.45 28.48 12.01
N ARG A 162 8.14 29.22 10.92
CA ARG A 162 6.80 29.37 10.36
C ARG A 162 6.89 29.74 8.88
N ALA A 163 6.02 29.18 8.04
CA ALA A 163 5.86 29.64 6.67
C ALA A 163 5.20 31.04 6.62
N PRO A 164 5.58 31.91 5.67
CA PRO A 164 4.90 33.17 5.44
C PRO A 164 3.41 32.99 5.16
N ALA A 165 2.59 33.91 5.67
CA ALA A 165 1.17 33.97 5.33
C ALA A 165 1.01 34.32 3.84
N ALA A 166 0.05 33.67 3.18
CA ALA A 166 -0.30 34.01 1.81
C ALA A 166 -1.14 35.29 1.80
N VAL A 167 -0.53 36.42 1.41
CA VAL A 167 -1.20 37.75 1.37
C VAL A 167 -2.43 37.75 0.45
N ASP A 168 -2.37 36.98 -0.63
CA ASP A 168 -3.46 36.75 -1.59
C ASP A 168 -4.47 35.69 -1.11
N GLY A 169 -4.28 35.12 0.08
CA GLY A 169 -5.10 34.01 0.61
C GLY A 169 -4.95 32.71 -0.19
N GLY A 170 -3.93 32.58 -1.04
CA GLY A 170 -3.68 31.41 -1.86
C GLY A 170 -3.14 30.20 -1.07
N PRO A 171 -3.20 28.99 -1.65
CA PRO A 171 -2.68 27.80 -1.00
C PRO A 171 -1.14 27.77 -0.95
N LEU A 172 -0.60 27.04 0.03
CA LEU A 172 0.80 26.64 0.13
C LEU A 172 0.94 25.21 -0.39
N LEU A 173 1.95 24.95 -1.21
CA LEU A 173 2.29 23.62 -1.69
C LEU A 173 3.34 22.99 -0.78
N VAL A 174 3.11 21.78 -0.28
CA VAL A 174 4.09 21.05 0.54
C VAL A 174 4.35 19.66 -0.02
N PHE A 175 5.62 19.35 -0.24
CA PHE A 175 6.12 18.03 -0.61
C PHE A 175 6.45 17.21 0.65
N VAL A 176 5.97 15.97 0.73
CA VAL A 176 6.15 15.09 1.91
C VAL A 176 6.67 13.71 1.49
N HIS A 177 7.93 13.43 1.83
CA HIS A 177 8.63 12.21 1.41
C HIS A 177 8.24 10.95 2.20
N GLY A 178 8.70 9.80 1.73
CA GLY A 178 8.45 8.47 2.29
C GLY A 178 9.54 7.93 3.23
N THR A 179 9.36 6.68 3.66
CA THR A 179 10.29 5.95 4.55
C THR A 179 11.69 5.81 3.96
N PHE A 180 12.72 5.89 4.82
CA PHE A 180 14.14 5.82 4.41
C PHE A 180 14.55 6.87 3.38
N SER A 181 13.82 7.98 3.29
CA SER A 181 14.06 9.02 2.30
C SER A 181 14.21 10.39 2.95
N THR A 182 14.53 11.38 2.11
CA THR A 182 14.54 12.81 2.41
C THR A 182 13.71 13.52 1.34
N THR A 183 13.39 14.80 1.55
CA THR A 183 12.69 15.62 0.54
C THR A 183 13.44 15.58 -0.80
N SER A 184 14.76 15.83 -0.78
CA SER A 184 15.58 15.74 -1.99
C SER A 184 15.63 14.32 -2.57
N GLY A 185 15.75 13.29 -1.73
CA GLY A 185 15.85 11.90 -2.17
C GLY A 185 14.60 11.40 -2.91
N SER A 186 13.41 11.89 -2.54
CA SER A 186 12.16 11.54 -3.21
C SER A 186 11.86 12.40 -4.44
N PHE A 187 12.11 13.71 -4.36
CA PHE A 187 11.54 14.65 -5.33
C PHE A 187 12.56 15.30 -6.28
N ALA A 188 13.87 15.17 -6.04
CA ALA A 188 14.88 15.76 -6.93
C ALA A 188 14.77 15.33 -8.40
N PRO A 189 14.35 14.09 -8.75
CA PRO A 189 14.12 13.73 -10.14
C PRO A 189 13.08 14.61 -10.86
N LEU A 190 12.05 15.09 -10.15
CA LEU A 190 11.09 16.04 -10.72
C LEU A 190 11.75 17.38 -11.09
N TRP A 191 12.72 17.83 -10.29
CA TRP A 191 13.48 19.06 -10.56
C TRP A 191 14.47 18.89 -11.70
N SER A 192 15.21 17.78 -11.74
CA SER A 192 16.28 17.58 -12.71
C SER A 192 15.78 17.12 -14.08
N LEU A 193 14.76 16.27 -14.12
CA LEU A 193 14.23 15.69 -15.36
C LEU A 193 13.07 16.51 -15.93
N HIS A 194 12.28 17.17 -15.06
CA HIS A 194 11.07 17.91 -15.43
C HIS A 194 11.06 19.38 -14.98
N PRO A 195 12.10 20.18 -15.26
CA PRO A 195 12.22 21.54 -14.72
C PRO A 195 11.07 22.48 -15.14
N GLN A 196 10.44 22.24 -16.30
CA GLN A 196 9.29 23.05 -16.74
C GLN A 196 8.04 22.80 -15.90
N HIS A 197 7.84 21.56 -15.46
CA HIS A 197 6.79 21.20 -14.53
C HIS A 197 7.00 21.86 -13.17
N VAL A 198 8.23 21.87 -12.65
CA VAL A 198 8.55 22.59 -11.41
C VAL A 198 8.28 24.09 -11.54
N ARG A 199 8.73 24.73 -12.62
CA ARG A 199 8.44 26.16 -12.87
C ARG A 199 6.93 26.44 -12.89
N THR A 200 6.14 25.57 -13.51
CA THR A 200 4.67 25.67 -13.54
C THR A 200 4.08 25.65 -12.12
N LEU A 201 4.60 24.80 -11.23
CA LEU A 201 4.18 24.78 -9.82
C LEU A 201 4.55 26.09 -9.11
N PHE A 202 5.79 26.54 -9.22
CA PHE A 202 6.22 27.77 -8.58
C PHE A 202 5.40 28.99 -9.05
N THR A 203 5.05 29.05 -10.34
CA THR A 203 4.12 30.07 -10.86
C THR A 203 2.71 29.89 -10.28
N LYS A 204 2.15 28.67 -10.29
CA LYS A 204 0.80 28.38 -9.77
C LYS A 204 0.63 28.75 -8.30
N TYR A 205 1.66 28.54 -7.49
CA TYR A 205 1.66 28.78 -6.04
C TYR A 205 2.35 30.10 -5.65
N ALA A 206 2.69 30.96 -6.62
CA ALA A 206 3.37 32.22 -6.41
C ALA A 206 4.58 32.11 -5.45
N GLY A 207 5.43 31.10 -5.68
CA GLY A 207 6.64 30.82 -4.90
C GLY A 207 6.41 30.13 -3.56
N ARG A 208 5.18 29.85 -3.13
CA ARG A 208 4.85 29.20 -1.86
C ARG A 208 4.97 27.68 -1.93
N VAL A 209 6.18 27.20 -2.20
CA VAL A 209 6.50 25.77 -2.35
C VAL A 209 7.48 25.34 -1.27
N TYR A 210 7.12 24.29 -0.53
CA TYR A 210 7.86 23.84 0.65
C TYR A 210 8.07 22.33 0.63
N GLY A 211 9.07 21.86 1.37
CA GLY A 211 9.29 20.45 1.69
C GLY A 211 9.20 20.21 3.20
N LEU A 212 8.55 19.13 3.61
CA LEU A 212 8.61 18.61 4.98
C LEU A 212 9.69 17.53 5.05
N ASP A 213 10.87 17.90 5.55
CA ASP A 213 11.91 16.93 5.87
C ASP A 213 11.65 16.41 7.28
N HIS A 214 11.56 15.09 7.45
CA HIS A 214 11.06 14.53 8.70
C HIS A 214 11.54 13.08 8.96
N PRO A 215 11.83 12.71 10.22
CA PRO A 215 12.17 11.34 10.58
C PRO A 215 11.04 10.37 10.22
N THR A 216 11.40 9.16 9.77
CA THR A 216 10.44 8.22 9.17
C THR A 216 10.39 6.86 9.83
N LEU A 217 11.38 6.51 10.67
CA LEU A 217 11.38 5.27 11.42
C LEU A 217 10.87 5.46 12.84
N GLY A 218 11.61 6.16 13.70
CA GLY A 218 11.27 6.33 15.11
C GLY A 218 10.07 7.24 15.34
N VAL A 219 9.73 8.09 14.38
CA VAL A 219 8.65 9.09 14.52
C VAL A 219 7.40 8.64 13.76
N SER A 220 6.23 8.80 14.38
CA SER A 220 4.94 8.43 13.78
C SER A 220 4.46 9.45 12.72
N PRO A 221 3.59 9.06 11.77
CA PRO A 221 2.98 10.02 10.85
C PRO A 221 2.17 11.13 11.54
N ILE A 222 1.62 10.85 12.73
CA ILE A 222 0.90 11.84 13.55
C ILE A 222 1.86 12.93 14.03
N SER A 223 3.02 12.53 14.56
CA SER A 223 4.04 13.47 15.01
C SER A 223 4.61 14.27 13.83
N ASN A 224 4.79 13.66 12.65
CA ASN A 224 5.23 14.40 11.46
C ASN A 224 4.16 15.41 10.97
N ALA A 225 2.88 15.04 11.03
CA ALA A 225 1.77 15.95 10.70
C ALA A 225 1.71 17.12 11.70
N LEU A 226 2.00 16.88 12.97
CA LEU A 226 2.15 17.93 13.99
C LEU A 226 3.30 18.88 13.65
N THR A 227 4.48 18.35 13.27
CA THR A 227 5.62 19.18 12.81
C THR A 227 5.20 20.12 11.68
N LEU A 228 4.49 19.59 10.67
CA LEU A 228 3.98 20.39 9.57
C LEU A 228 2.99 21.47 10.06
N ALA A 229 1.98 21.08 10.84
CA ALA A 229 0.95 22.00 11.33
C ALA A 229 1.53 23.13 12.21
N GLN A 230 2.56 22.86 13.01
CA GLN A 230 3.22 23.85 13.85
C GLN A 230 3.93 24.94 13.03
N ALA A 231 4.48 24.57 11.87
CA ALA A 231 5.13 25.48 10.95
C ALA A 231 4.16 26.28 10.06
N MET A 232 2.85 26.01 10.08
CA MET A 232 1.90 26.74 9.24
C MET A 232 1.53 28.12 9.80
N PRO A 233 1.28 29.13 8.93
CA PRO A 233 0.65 30.37 9.33
C PRO A 233 -0.83 30.16 9.70
N ASP A 234 -1.43 31.18 10.29
CA ASP A 234 -2.85 31.15 10.61
C ASP A 234 -3.68 31.26 9.31
N GLY A 235 -4.78 30.53 9.23
CA GLY A 235 -5.63 30.40 8.04
C GLY A 235 -5.01 29.62 6.89
N ALA A 236 -3.90 28.90 7.11
CA ALA A 236 -3.18 28.19 6.04
C ALA A 236 -4.08 27.22 5.27
N ARG A 237 -4.03 27.35 3.94
CA ARG A 237 -4.67 26.44 2.97
C ARG A 237 -3.59 25.59 2.33
N LEU A 238 -3.69 24.27 2.43
CA LEU A 238 -2.62 23.36 2.03
C LEU A 238 -3.00 22.53 0.82
N HIS A 239 -2.10 22.52 -0.16
CA HIS A 239 -2.02 21.50 -1.18
C HIS A 239 -0.80 20.63 -0.90
N LEU A 240 -0.97 19.31 -0.88
CA LEU A 240 0.08 18.38 -0.51
C LEU A 240 0.42 17.47 -1.69
N VAL A 241 1.71 17.26 -1.94
CA VAL A 241 2.22 16.20 -2.81
C VAL A 241 2.99 15.25 -1.94
N THR A 242 2.62 13.98 -1.95
CA THR A 242 3.19 13.01 -1.02
C THR A 242 3.65 11.77 -1.74
N HIS A 243 4.68 11.12 -1.19
CA HIS A 243 5.19 9.86 -1.68
C HIS A 243 5.19 8.82 -0.56
N SER A 244 4.73 7.61 -0.87
CA SER A 244 4.80 6.45 0.04
C SER A 244 4.18 6.78 1.41
N ARG A 245 4.85 6.43 2.52
CA ARG A 245 4.45 6.78 3.90
C ARG A 245 4.08 8.26 4.09
N GLY A 246 4.67 9.18 3.33
CA GLY A 246 4.32 10.60 3.39
C GLY A 246 2.84 10.86 3.13
N GLY A 247 2.17 9.98 2.37
CA GLY A 247 0.73 10.03 2.18
C GLY A 247 -0.07 9.76 3.46
N LEU A 248 0.44 8.95 4.38
CA LEU A 248 -0.18 8.76 5.70
C LEU A 248 -0.10 10.04 6.53
N VAL A 249 1.01 10.78 6.46
CA VAL A 249 1.15 12.10 7.12
C VAL A 249 0.07 13.07 6.62
N ALA A 250 -0.16 13.11 5.30
CA ALA A 250 -1.21 13.93 4.71
C ALA A 250 -2.63 13.47 5.09
N GLU A 251 -2.90 12.16 5.16
CA GLU A 251 -4.20 11.64 5.61
C GLU A 251 -4.49 11.99 7.07
N VAL A 252 -3.50 11.88 7.96
CA VAL A 252 -3.64 12.30 9.36
C VAL A 252 -4.01 13.78 9.42
N LEU A 253 -3.24 14.64 8.74
CA LEU A 253 -3.48 16.08 8.76
C LEU A 253 -4.86 16.43 8.19
N ALA A 254 -5.24 15.84 7.06
CA ALA A 254 -6.55 16.07 6.45
C ALA A 254 -7.71 15.67 7.37
N ARG A 255 -7.62 14.50 8.01
CA ARG A 255 -8.65 14.05 8.95
C ARG A 255 -8.78 14.98 10.15
N VAL A 256 -7.68 15.42 10.74
CA VAL A 256 -7.71 16.33 11.89
C VAL A 256 -8.19 17.73 11.48
N CYS A 257 -7.84 18.21 10.28
CA CYS A 257 -8.41 19.44 9.72
C CYS A 257 -9.93 19.37 9.54
N ALA A 258 -10.47 18.20 9.20
CA ALA A 258 -11.91 18.02 9.04
C ALA A 258 -12.67 17.92 10.37
N ASN A 259 -12.05 17.36 11.41
CA ASN A 259 -12.63 17.26 12.74
C ASN A 259 -11.57 17.48 13.85
N PRO A 260 -11.23 18.74 14.17
CA PRO A 260 -10.20 19.07 15.16
C PRO A 260 -10.67 18.98 16.62
N GLN A 261 -11.91 18.57 16.87
CA GLN A 261 -12.43 18.36 18.22
C GLN A 261 -11.84 17.08 18.82
N LEU A 262 -11.66 16.04 18.00
CA LEU A 262 -11.35 14.66 18.38
C LEU A 262 -12.39 14.08 19.37
N SER A 263 -12.84 12.87 19.12
CA SER A 263 -13.68 12.11 20.05
C SER A 263 -12.84 11.23 20.97
N THR A 264 -13.46 10.72 22.03
CA THR A 264 -12.85 9.64 22.83
C THR A 264 -12.66 8.38 21.99
N ASP A 265 -13.50 8.15 20.98
CA ASP A 265 -13.40 7.00 20.07
C ASP A 265 -12.18 7.11 19.16
N ASP A 266 -11.79 8.32 18.73
CA ASP A 266 -10.54 8.54 17.97
C ASP A 266 -9.32 8.11 18.78
N LEU A 267 -9.27 8.45 20.07
CA LEU A 267 -8.14 8.10 20.95
C LEU A 267 -8.12 6.62 21.31
N ARG A 268 -9.25 5.91 21.22
CA ARG A 268 -9.36 4.47 21.52
C ARG A 268 -8.68 3.58 20.50
N PHE A 269 -8.28 4.04 19.33
CA PHE A 269 -7.47 3.20 18.43
C PHE A 269 -6.06 2.98 19.01
N PHE A 270 -5.54 3.99 19.69
CA PHE A 270 -4.18 4.05 20.21
C PHE A 270 -4.15 3.64 21.69
N LYS A 271 -4.49 2.39 22.03
CA LYS A 271 -4.58 1.91 23.43
C LYS A 271 -3.28 1.29 23.91
N GLY A 272 -2.90 1.53 25.17
CA GLY A 272 -1.67 1.00 25.76
C GLY A 272 -0.62 2.08 25.98
N ASP A 273 0.41 1.75 26.75
CA ASP A 273 1.47 2.69 27.11
C ASP A 273 2.39 3.00 25.92
N GLU A 274 2.52 2.06 24.99
CA GLU A 274 3.29 2.19 23.75
C GLU A 274 2.77 3.28 22.79
N TYR A 275 1.52 3.74 22.96
CA TYR A 275 0.92 4.78 22.13
C TYR A 275 0.68 6.12 22.85
N VAL A 276 1.24 6.32 24.06
CA VAL A 276 1.13 7.60 24.79
C VAL A 276 1.57 8.78 23.91
N GLU A 277 2.75 8.67 23.30
CA GLU A 277 3.30 9.73 22.45
C GLU A 277 2.39 10.04 21.25
N GLN A 278 1.82 9.00 20.62
CA GLN A 278 0.91 9.17 19.48
C GLN A 278 -0.40 9.85 19.89
N ARG A 279 -0.96 9.50 21.06
CA ARG A 279 -2.17 10.16 21.60
C ARG A 279 -1.91 11.63 21.91
N ASP A 280 -0.76 11.94 22.51
CA ASP A 280 -0.41 13.31 22.87
C ASP A 280 -0.09 14.16 21.64
N ALA A 281 0.62 13.60 20.65
CA ALA A 281 0.85 14.22 19.36
C ALA A 281 -0.48 14.48 18.62
N LEU A 282 -1.43 13.55 18.66
CA LEU A 282 -2.75 13.70 18.02
C LEU A 282 -3.55 14.83 18.67
N LYS A 283 -3.59 14.90 20.00
CA LYS A 283 -4.24 16.01 20.74
C LYS A 283 -3.57 17.36 20.44
N ALA A 284 -2.24 17.39 20.42
CA ALA A 284 -1.48 18.59 20.10
C ALA A 284 -1.76 19.05 18.66
N LEU A 285 -1.80 18.13 17.70
CA LEU A 285 -2.11 18.41 16.31
C LEU A 285 -3.51 19.02 16.18
N ALA A 286 -4.51 18.41 16.80
CA ALA A 286 -5.87 18.93 16.81
C ALA A 286 -5.98 20.34 17.42
N SER A 287 -5.25 20.58 18.52
CA SER A 287 -5.16 21.91 19.13
C SER A 287 -4.55 22.96 18.19
N VAL A 288 -3.42 22.62 17.54
CA VAL A 288 -2.74 23.52 16.59
C VAL A 288 -3.62 23.80 15.37
N VAL A 289 -4.21 22.77 14.77
CA VAL A 289 -5.11 22.88 13.61
C VAL A 289 -6.31 23.76 13.93
N ARG A 290 -6.96 23.57 15.09
CA ARG A 290 -8.08 24.39 15.53
C ARG A 290 -7.66 25.84 15.75
N LYS A 291 -6.59 26.07 16.50
CA LYS A 291 -6.10 27.41 16.84
C LYS A 291 -5.74 28.22 15.59
N ARG A 292 -5.15 27.55 14.60
CA ARG A 292 -4.65 28.19 13.38
C ARG A 292 -5.64 28.14 12.22
N GLY A 293 -6.75 27.42 12.33
CA GLY A 293 -7.72 27.27 11.23
C GLY A 293 -7.12 26.67 9.95
N ILE A 294 -6.22 25.70 10.09
CA ILE A 294 -5.54 25.06 8.96
C ILE A 294 -6.54 24.21 8.17
N ARG A 295 -6.50 24.31 6.84
CA ARG A 295 -7.31 23.50 5.92
C ARG A 295 -6.43 22.75 4.94
N VAL A 296 -6.72 21.47 4.73
CA VAL A 296 -6.17 20.69 3.62
C VAL A 296 -7.20 20.69 2.50
N GLU A 297 -6.85 21.32 1.37
CA GLU A 297 -7.78 21.49 0.25
C GLU A 297 -7.53 20.47 -0.86
N ARG A 298 -6.28 20.04 -1.04
CA ARG A 298 -5.91 19.08 -2.07
C ARG A 298 -4.75 18.20 -1.64
N ILE A 299 -4.86 16.90 -1.90
CA ILE A 299 -3.77 15.94 -1.74
C ILE A 299 -3.56 15.22 -3.07
N VAL A 300 -2.36 15.33 -3.62
CA VAL A 300 -1.84 14.43 -4.65
C VAL A 300 -0.99 13.37 -3.94
N ARG A 301 -1.52 12.14 -3.89
CA ARG A 301 -0.95 11.05 -3.11
C ARG A 301 -0.35 10.01 -4.03
N VAL A 302 0.97 9.87 -4.00
CA VAL A 302 1.72 8.97 -4.88
C VAL A 302 2.15 7.73 -4.10
N ALA A 303 1.70 6.55 -4.52
CA ALA A 303 2.15 5.27 -3.97
C ALA A 303 2.03 5.09 -2.44
N CYS A 304 1.06 5.74 -1.81
CA CYS A 304 0.90 5.66 -0.35
C CYS A 304 0.39 4.27 0.07
N PRO A 305 0.95 3.61 1.09
CA PRO A 305 0.36 2.40 1.66
C PRO A 305 -0.84 2.78 2.56
N ALA A 306 -1.90 3.35 1.97
CA ALA A 306 -3.03 3.90 2.73
C ALA A 306 -3.80 2.82 3.49
N ARG A 307 -3.78 1.57 3.02
CA ARG A 307 -4.30 0.37 3.73
C ARG A 307 -3.18 -0.49 4.35
N GLY A 308 -1.99 0.08 4.50
CA GLY A 308 -0.77 -0.61 4.91
C GLY A 308 -0.13 -1.43 3.80
N THR A 309 1.08 -1.93 4.06
CA THR A 309 1.78 -2.89 3.20
C THR A 309 2.15 -4.12 4.01
N LEU A 310 1.89 -5.29 3.43
CA LEU A 310 2.20 -6.57 4.07
C LEU A 310 3.70 -6.74 4.28
N LEU A 311 4.51 -6.09 3.43
CA LEU A 311 5.96 -6.06 3.57
C LEU A 311 6.40 -5.50 4.95
N ALA A 312 5.62 -4.65 5.60
CA ALA A 312 5.97 -4.17 6.94
C ALA A 312 5.65 -5.18 8.08
N SER A 313 5.08 -6.35 7.78
CA SER A 313 4.52 -7.27 8.80
C SER A 313 5.40 -8.48 9.11
N LYS A 314 5.51 -8.81 10.41
CA LYS A 314 6.04 -10.05 11.03
C LYS A 314 7.50 -10.49 10.72
N ARG A 315 8.12 -10.08 9.62
CA ARG A 315 9.50 -10.41 9.23
C ARG A 315 10.21 -9.19 8.63
N LEU A 316 10.50 -8.21 9.48
CA LEU A 316 11.10 -6.93 9.09
C LEU A 316 12.46 -7.10 8.39
N ASP A 317 13.23 -8.13 8.78
CA ASP A 317 14.50 -8.53 8.17
C ASP A 317 14.35 -8.96 6.70
N ALA A 318 13.37 -9.81 6.41
CA ALA A 318 13.04 -10.23 5.05
C ALA A 318 12.57 -9.06 4.19
N TYR A 319 11.70 -8.20 4.76
CA TYR A 319 11.25 -6.99 4.09
C TYR A 319 12.39 -6.07 3.69
N LEU A 320 13.25 -5.71 4.64
CA LEU A 320 14.35 -4.79 4.38
C LEU A 320 15.35 -5.37 3.38
N SER A 321 15.49 -6.70 3.34
CA SER A 321 16.28 -7.38 2.32
C SER A 321 15.67 -7.22 0.93
N VAL A 322 14.35 -7.43 0.79
CA VAL A 322 13.62 -7.20 -0.47
C VAL A 322 13.65 -5.73 -0.86
N PHE A 323 13.37 -4.81 0.08
CA PHE A 323 13.43 -3.37 -0.15
C PHE A 323 14.81 -2.93 -0.64
N LYS A 324 15.89 -3.36 0.03
CA LYS A 324 17.27 -3.14 -0.42
C LYS A 324 17.47 -3.62 -1.87
N TRP A 325 17.02 -4.82 -2.20
CA TRP A 325 17.14 -5.37 -3.55
C TRP A 325 16.33 -4.58 -4.58
N THR A 326 15.13 -4.10 -4.23
CA THR A 326 14.33 -3.26 -5.13
C THR A 326 15.00 -1.92 -5.44
N LEU A 327 15.75 -1.35 -4.50
CA LEU A 327 16.61 -0.18 -4.76
C LEU A 327 17.73 -0.53 -5.76
N GLU A 328 18.39 -1.67 -5.57
CA GLU A 328 19.45 -2.15 -6.48
C GLU A 328 18.92 -2.38 -7.91
N LEU A 329 17.73 -2.98 -8.04
CA LEU A 329 17.06 -3.16 -9.33
C LEU A 329 16.67 -1.83 -9.98
N ALA A 330 16.28 -0.84 -9.19
CA ALA A 330 15.97 0.50 -9.68
C ALA A 330 17.24 1.33 -10.01
N GLY A 331 18.44 0.77 -9.83
CA GLY A 331 19.71 1.48 -10.01
C GLY A 331 19.97 2.56 -8.97
N ILE A 332 19.27 2.50 -7.82
CA ILE A 332 19.41 3.46 -6.73
C ILE A 332 20.50 2.98 -5.77
N PRO A 333 21.52 3.80 -5.48
CA PRO A 333 22.56 3.43 -4.52
C PRO A 333 21.97 3.12 -3.15
N VAL A 334 22.24 1.92 -2.63
CA VAL A 334 21.84 1.52 -1.29
C VAL A 334 22.72 2.25 -0.27
N ALA A 335 22.11 3.11 0.54
CA ALA A 335 22.85 3.86 1.56
C ALA A 335 23.42 2.90 2.64
N PRO A 336 24.68 3.08 3.08
CA PRO A 336 25.29 2.24 4.11
C PRO A 336 24.45 2.15 5.40
N VAL A 337 23.80 3.26 5.78
CA VAL A 337 22.89 3.33 6.94
C VAL A 337 21.73 2.33 6.86
N LEU A 338 21.18 2.07 5.66
CA LEU A 338 20.12 1.08 5.46
C LEU A 338 20.66 -0.34 5.65
N VAL A 339 21.89 -0.60 5.19
CA VAL A 339 22.52 -1.92 5.32
C VAL A 339 22.88 -2.21 6.77
N ASP A 340 23.40 -1.22 7.50
CA ASP A 340 23.65 -1.31 8.94
C ASP A 340 22.34 -1.56 9.70
N PHE A 341 21.27 -0.83 9.36
CA PHE A 341 19.95 -1.01 9.95
C PHE A 341 19.39 -2.43 9.70
N LEU A 342 19.46 -2.94 8.46
CA LEU A 342 19.05 -4.30 8.12
C LEU A 342 19.82 -5.35 8.93
N GLY A 343 21.14 -5.19 9.09
CA GLY A 343 21.95 -6.07 9.91
C GLY A 343 21.51 -6.09 11.38
N GLU A 344 21.24 -4.92 11.96
CA GLU A 344 20.77 -4.80 13.34
C GLU A 344 19.35 -5.36 13.55
N VAL A 345 18.44 -5.16 12.58
CA VAL A 345 17.10 -5.79 12.57
C VAL A 345 17.23 -7.31 12.54
N ALA A 346 18.03 -7.83 11.60
CA ALA A 346 18.21 -9.26 11.42
C ALA A 346 18.87 -9.90 12.63
N GLN A 347 19.89 -9.27 13.23
CA GLN A 347 20.56 -9.83 14.41
C GLN A 347 19.65 -9.91 15.63
N ARG A 348 18.76 -8.92 15.84
CA ARG A 348 17.91 -8.82 17.04
C ARG A 348 16.51 -9.40 16.87
N ARG A 349 16.16 -9.90 15.67
CA ARG A 349 14.78 -10.28 15.32
C ARG A 349 13.79 -9.16 15.65
N ALA A 350 14.12 -7.93 15.24
CA ALA A 350 13.39 -6.75 15.68
C ALA A 350 11.92 -6.77 15.25
N ASP A 351 11.04 -6.41 16.19
CA ASP A 351 9.61 -6.30 15.94
C ASP A 351 9.28 -4.93 15.28
N PRO A 352 8.74 -4.90 14.05
CA PRO A 352 8.36 -3.67 13.38
C PRO A 352 7.28 -2.88 14.12
N GLN A 353 6.45 -3.52 14.96
CA GLN A 353 5.41 -2.85 15.74
C GLN A 353 5.98 -1.90 16.79
N LEU A 354 7.22 -2.12 17.21
CA LEU A 354 7.90 -1.26 18.17
C LEU A 354 8.36 0.05 17.50
N ILE A 355 8.58 0.09 16.18
CA ILE A 355 9.11 1.28 15.51
C ILE A 355 7.95 2.14 14.98
N PRO A 356 7.58 3.27 15.61
CA PRO A 356 6.29 3.93 15.37
C PRO A 356 6.04 4.33 13.90
N GLY A 357 7.07 4.76 13.19
CA GLY A 357 7.01 5.16 11.78
C GLY A 357 6.88 3.99 10.81
N LEU A 358 7.43 2.81 11.14
CA LEU A 358 7.22 1.57 10.37
C LEU A 358 5.90 0.90 10.74
N ALA A 359 5.59 0.81 12.04
CA ALA A 359 4.36 0.24 12.58
C ALA A 359 3.11 0.86 11.94
N ALA A 360 3.15 2.17 11.67
CA ALA A 360 2.10 2.92 10.99
C ALA A 360 1.74 2.41 9.58
N GLN A 361 2.60 1.61 8.94
CA GLN A 361 2.39 1.05 7.61
C GLN A 361 1.92 -0.40 7.65
N ILE A 362 1.72 -0.98 8.83
CA ILE A 362 1.15 -2.32 8.97
C ILE A 362 -0.37 -2.22 8.76
N PRO A 363 -1.00 -3.09 7.94
CA PRO A 363 -2.43 -3.03 7.63
C PRO A 363 -3.35 -2.96 8.84
N ASP A 364 -3.06 -3.76 9.87
CA ASP A 364 -3.86 -3.82 11.10
C ASP A 364 -3.42 -2.81 12.17
N SER A 365 -2.54 -1.85 11.83
CA SER A 365 -2.08 -0.85 12.80
C SER A 365 -3.21 0.06 13.28
N PRO A 366 -3.16 0.55 14.54
CA PRO A 366 -4.09 1.56 15.03
C PRO A 366 -4.28 2.75 14.11
N LEU A 367 -3.20 3.21 13.47
CA LEU A 367 -3.26 4.34 12.55
C LEU A 367 -4.10 4.03 11.31
N VAL A 368 -3.85 2.90 10.64
CA VAL A 368 -4.60 2.51 9.44
C VAL A 368 -6.06 2.26 9.78
N GLN A 369 -6.35 1.56 10.87
CA GLN A 369 -7.72 1.34 11.34
C GLN A 369 -8.41 2.67 11.66
N TRP A 370 -7.73 3.56 12.40
CA TRP A 370 -8.23 4.90 12.69
C TRP A 370 -8.58 5.58 11.39
N LEU A 371 -7.65 5.79 10.45
CA LEU A 371 -7.85 6.50 9.18
C LEU A 371 -9.08 6.05 8.37
N HIS A 372 -9.48 4.78 8.46
CA HIS A 372 -10.68 4.25 7.77
C HIS A 372 -11.97 4.31 8.60
N ALA A 373 -11.86 4.45 9.92
CA ALA A 373 -13.00 4.63 10.83
C ALA A 373 -13.46 6.09 10.82
N VAL A 374 -14.14 6.49 9.73
CA VAL A 374 -14.76 7.82 9.59
C VAL A 374 -16.24 7.66 9.25
N ASP A 375 -17.13 8.30 10.01
CA ASP A 375 -18.58 8.19 9.80
C ASP A 375 -19.06 8.95 8.55
N GLU A 376 -18.48 10.13 8.32
CA GLU A 376 -18.83 11.03 7.22
C GLU A 376 -17.60 11.41 6.38
N PRO A 377 -17.73 11.56 5.05
CA PRO A 377 -16.62 11.98 4.20
C PRO A 377 -16.03 13.33 4.64
N ILE A 378 -14.70 13.42 4.63
CA ILE A 378 -13.98 14.63 5.02
C ILE A 378 -13.84 15.63 3.86
N ALA A 379 -13.64 16.91 4.17
CA ALA A 379 -13.42 17.94 3.16
C ALA A 379 -12.09 17.77 2.41
N GLY A 380 -11.98 18.44 1.25
CA GLY A 380 -10.80 18.44 0.40
C GLY A 380 -10.81 17.41 -0.72
N GLU A 381 -9.96 17.62 -1.71
CA GLU A 381 -9.80 16.77 -2.89
C GLU A 381 -8.68 15.74 -2.67
N LEU A 382 -8.92 14.47 -3.04
CA LEU A 382 -7.89 13.44 -3.09
C LEU A 382 -7.68 12.95 -4.52
N ARG A 383 -6.43 12.98 -4.96
CA ARG A 383 -5.98 12.56 -6.29
C ARG A 383 -4.82 11.57 -6.11
N VAL A 384 -5.06 10.31 -6.40
CA VAL A 384 -4.10 9.22 -6.19
C VAL A 384 -3.33 8.95 -7.47
N VAL A 385 -2.01 8.90 -7.41
CA VAL A 385 -1.18 8.31 -8.46
C VAL A 385 -0.74 6.95 -7.94
N ALA A 386 -1.32 5.91 -8.54
CA ALA A 386 -1.03 4.52 -8.23
C ALA A 386 -0.19 3.91 -9.35
N GLY A 387 0.54 2.85 -9.04
CA GLY A 387 1.35 2.15 -10.02
C GLY A 387 1.25 0.64 -9.87
N ASP A 388 1.50 -0.04 -10.98
CA ASP A 388 1.60 -1.48 -11.10
C ASP A 388 2.72 -1.85 -12.08
N ILE A 389 3.70 -2.62 -11.62
CA ILE A 389 4.82 -3.07 -12.44
C ILE A 389 4.44 -4.30 -13.28
N GLU A 390 4.56 -4.18 -14.60
CA GLU A 390 4.28 -5.26 -15.54
C GLU A 390 5.58 -5.81 -16.16
N GLY A 391 5.94 -7.06 -15.88
CA GLY A 391 7.11 -7.72 -16.48
C GLY A 391 7.50 -9.04 -15.81
N ASP A 392 7.95 -10.02 -16.58
CA ASP A 392 8.00 -11.42 -16.12
C ASP A 392 9.15 -11.75 -15.17
N SER A 393 10.34 -11.18 -15.32
CA SER A 393 11.53 -11.68 -14.59
C SER A 393 11.61 -11.25 -13.12
N VAL A 394 11.33 -9.97 -12.83
CA VAL A 394 11.40 -9.42 -11.46
C VAL A 394 10.14 -9.73 -10.66
N THR A 395 8.96 -9.64 -11.30
CA THR A 395 7.69 -9.93 -10.62
C THR A 395 7.54 -11.41 -10.28
N SER A 396 8.04 -12.32 -11.12
CA SER A 396 8.06 -13.75 -10.83
C SER A 396 8.84 -14.07 -9.54
N TRP A 397 9.94 -13.35 -9.28
CA TRP A 397 10.71 -13.51 -8.04
C TRP A 397 9.99 -12.99 -6.80
N LEU A 398 9.45 -11.78 -6.85
CA LEU A 398 8.71 -11.20 -5.73
C LEU A 398 7.48 -12.05 -5.37
N LYS A 399 6.81 -12.61 -6.40
CA LYS A 399 5.70 -13.57 -6.26
C LYS A 399 6.10 -14.87 -5.53
N THR A 400 7.36 -15.28 -5.66
CA THR A 400 7.82 -16.58 -5.15
C THR A 400 8.28 -16.53 -3.68
N LEU A 401 8.74 -15.39 -3.18
CA LEU A 401 9.31 -15.27 -1.81
C LEU A 401 8.29 -15.13 -0.68
N LEU A 402 7.04 -14.77 -0.99
CA LEU A 402 6.05 -14.37 0.00
C LEU A 402 4.88 -15.35 -0.08
N ALA A 403 4.95 -16.40 0.76
CA ALA A 403 4.07 -17.57 0.75
C ALA A 403 2.59 -17.27 1.07
N ASP A 404 2.27 -16.07 1.57
CA ASP A 404 0.88 -15.66 1.77
C ASP A 404 0.28 -15.22 0.43
N SER A 405 -0.75 -15.94 -0.03
CA SER A 405 -1.60 -15.60 -1.19
C SER A 405 -2.14 -14.16 -1.18
N PHE A 406 -2.01 -13.45 -0.05
CA PHE A 406 -2.33 -12.04 0.09
C PHE A 406 -1.30 -11.10 -0.56
N TYR A 407 -0.05 -11.50 -0.77
CA TYR A 407 0.98 -10.67 -1.46
C TYR A 407 0.78 -10.54 -2.98
N TRP A 408 -0.15 -11.34 -3.52
CA TRP A 408 -0.28 -11.67 -4.92
C TRP A 408 -1.16 -10.71 -5.72
N THR A 409 -0.86 -9.42 -5.61
CA THR A 409 -1.55 -8.41 -6.41
C THR A 409 -0.59 -7.45 -7.03
N ASP A 410 -1.06 -6.84 -8.11
CA ASP A 410 -0.58 -5.60 -8.71
C ASP A 410 0.07 -4.71 -7.61
N ASN A 411 1.31 -4.31 -7.86
CA ASN A 411 2.14 -3.56 -6.91
C ASN A 411 3.25 -2.81 -7.64
N ASP A 412 3.90 -1.87 -6.95
CA ASP A 412 5.01 -1.10 -7.49
C ASP A 412 6.39 -1.54 -6.96
N LEU A 413 6.55 -2.82 -6.62
CA LEU A 413 7.68 -3.44 -5.88
C LEU A 413 7.64 -3.27 -4.36
N VAL A 414 6.93 -2.27 -3.81
CA VAL A 414 6.92 -2.00 -2.36
C VAL A 414 5.50 -1.97 -1.79
N VAL A 415 4.56 -1.36 -2.50
CA VAL A 415 3.19 -1.18 -2.04
C VAL A 415 2.24 -1.88 -3.01
N GLN A 416 1.30 -2.65 -2.48
CA GLN A 416 0.24 -3.22 -3.31
C GLN A 416 -0.64 -2.11 -3.87
N THR A 417 -0.92 -2.12 -5.17
CA THR A 417 -1.70 -1.09 -5.88
C THR A 417 -3.06 -0.86 -5.23
N ARG A 418 -3.75 -1.94 -4.82
CA ARG A 418 -5.03 -1.86 -4.08
C ARG A 418 -4.93 -1.09 -2.74
N SER A 419 -3.75 -1.09 -2.11
CA SER A 419 -3.51 -0.34 -0.86
C SER A 419 -3.42 1.17 -1.11
N MET A 420 -3.07 1.58 -2.32
CA MET A 420 -2.84 2.99 -2.67
C MET A 420 -4.10 3.84 -2.71
N TYR A 421 -5.28 3.23 -2.80
CA TYR A 421 -6.55 3.92 -2.97
C TYR A 421 -7.23 4.35 -1.66
N GLY A 422 -6.98 3.68 -0.54
CA GLY A 422 -7.74 3.84 0.72
C GLY A 422 -7.56 5.18 1.47
N GLY A 423 -7.80 5.17 2.78
CA GLY A 423 -7.79 6.36 3.64
C GLY A 423 -9.20 6.88 3.96
N ALA A 424 -9.29 8.15 4.39
CA ALA A 424 -10.57 8.74 4.75
C ALA A 424 -11.38 9.14 3.50
N PRO A 425 -12.68 8.79 3.38
CA PRO A 425 -13.49 9.20 2.22
C PRO A 425 -13.54 10.72 2.07
N ARG A 426 -13.59 11.24 0.84
CA ARG A 426 -13.66 12.69 0.57
C ARG A 426 -15.05 13.12 0.10
N ALA A 427 -15.54 14.25 0.61
CA ALA A 427 -16.84 14.80 0.23
C ALA A 427 -16.89 15.22 -1.25
N ALA A 428 -15.77 15.71 -1.80
CA ALA A 428 -15.62 16.03 -3.22
C ALA A 428 -15.36 14.80 -4.11
N GLY A 429 -15.37 13.60 -3.53
CA GLY A 429 -14.90 12.38 -4.19
C GLY A 429 -13.38 12.25 -4.21
N ALA A 430 -12.91 11.04 -4.49
CA ALA A 430 -11.50 10.74 -4.71
C ALA A 430 -11.30 10.23 -6.13
N SER A 431 -10.20 10.62 -6.76
CA SER A 431 -9.84 10.21 -8.10
C SER A 431 -8.46 9.55 -8.13
N PHE A 432 -8.17 8.78 -9.16
CA PHE A 432 -6.89 8.13 -9.36
C PHE A 432 -6.44 8.15 -10.82
N MET A 433 -5.13 8.08 -11.01
CA MET A 433 -4.46 7.64 -12.22
C MET A 433 -3.64 6.41 -11.87
N LEU A 434 -3.71 5.37 -12.72
CA LEU A 434 -2.92 4.15 -12.59
C LEU A 434 -1.87 4.12 -13.71
N ASP A 435 -0.60 4.09 -13.33
CA ASP A 435 0.50 3.85 -14.24
C ASP A 435 0.82 2.35 -14.29
N GLN A 436 0.93 1.78 -15.48
CA GLN A 436 1.21 0.36 -15.68
C GLN A 436 2.32 0.19 -16.71
N GLY A 437 3.22 -0.76 -16.47
CA GLY A 437 4.26 -1.13 -17.41
C GLY A 437 5.57 -1.54 -16.73
N GLY A 438 6.51 -2.09 -17.51
CA GLY A 438 7.79 -2.59 -16.97
C GLY A 438 8.76 -1.53 -16.46
N LYS A 439 8.44 -0.25 -16.66
CA LYS A 439 9.17 0.90 -16.11
C LYS A 439 8.47 1.50 -14.89
N VAL A 440 7.39 0.91 -14.38
CA VAL A 440 6.74 1.41 -13.16
C VAL A 440 7.45 0.83 -11.95
N SER A 441 7.82 1.67 -11.00
CA SER A 441 8.32 1.23 -9.70
C SER A 441 8.05 2.27 -8.63
N HIS A 442 8.15 1.85 -7.38
CA HIS A 442 7.97 2.70 -6.22
C HIS A 442 8.85 3.97 -6.26
N PHE A 443 9.97 3.92 -6.99
CA PHE A 443 11.02 4.91 -6.93
C PHE A 443 11.11 5.85 -8.14
N ASN A 444 10.27 5.67 -9.17
CA ASN A 444 10.39 6.44 -10.41
C ASN A 444 9.17 7.27 -10.80
N TYR A 445 8.13 7.36 -9.95
CA TYR A 445 6.97 8.21 -10.23
C TYR A 445 7.31 9.68 -10.51
N PHE A 446 8.36 10.22 -9.89
CA PHE A 446 8.81 11.59 -10.10
C PHE A 446 9.81 11.73 -11.27
N SER A 447 10.28 10.62 -11.80
CA SER A 447 11.20 10.55 -12.94
C SER A 447 10.47 10.27 -14.25
N ASN A 448 9.43 9.43 -14.22
CA ASN A 448 8.66 9.05 -15.39
C ASN A 448 7.81 10.22 -15.89
N GLU A 449 7.91 10.53 -17.19
CA GLU A 449 7.18 11.63 -17.85
C GLU A 449 5.68 11.60 -17.55
N ARG A 450 5.04 10.44 -17.75
CA ARG A 450 3.58 10.28 -17.62
C ARG A 450 3.09 10.59 -16.21
N THR A 451 3.78 10.10 -15.19
CA THR A 451 3.38 10.32 -13.80
C THR A 451 3.78 11.71 -13.32
N ALA A 452 4.90 12.27 -13.78
CA ALA A 452 5.26 13.67 -13.53
C ALA A 452 4.18 14.60 -14.08
N GLU A 453 3.78 14.44 -15.34
CA GLU A 453 2.70 15.22 -15.96
C GLU A 453 1.37 15.05 -15.20
N ALA A 454 1.01 13.81 -14.84
CA ALA A 454 -0.19 13.52 -14.06
C ALA A 454 -0.20 14.24 -12.70
N ILE A 455 0.94 14.29 -11.99
CA ILE A 455 1.09 15.01 -10.72
C ILE A 455 0.87 16.52 -10.91
N ILE A 456 1.42 17.11 -11.97
CA ILE A 456 1.23 18.54 -12.26
C ILE A 456 -0.22 18.86 -12.62
N ASN A 457 -0.84 18.05 -13.48
CA ASN A 457 -2.25 18.19 -13.83
C ASN A 457 -3.11 18.05 -12.57
N ALA A 458 -2.78 17.08 -11.72
CA ALA A 458 -3.42 16.87 -10.43
C ALA A 458 -3.23 18.01 -9.43
N LEU A 459 -2.29 18.93 -9.62
CA LEU A 459 -2.16 20.12 -8.76
C LEU A 459 -2.81 21.37 -9.36
N THR A 460 -2.78 21.48 -10.68
CA THR A 460 -3.08 22.73 -11.40
C THR A 460 -4.50 22.80 -11.95
N GLN A 461 -5.11 21.66 -12.28
CA GLN A 461 -6.42 21.56 -12.94
C GLN A 461 -7.53 21.22 -11.94
N ALA A 462 -8.78 21.61 -12.22
CA ALA A 462 -9.94 21.20 -11.41
C ALA A 462 -10.34 19.75 -11.70
N ALA A 463 -10.36 19.36 -12.98
CA ALA A 463 -10.56 17.98 -13.45
C ALA A 463 -9.28 17.53 -14.18
N PRO A 464 -8.36 16.85 -13.48
CA PRO A 464 -7.05 16.52 -14.04
C PRO A 464 -7.14 15.46 -15.14
N THR A 465 -6.51 15.72 -16.29
CA THR A 465 -6.43 14.77 -17.40
C THR A 465 -5.89 13.41 -16.94
N GLY A 466 -6.54 12.33 -17.36
CA GLY A 466 -6.13 10.96 -17.05
C GLY A 466 -6.60 10.40 -15.71
N PHE A 467 -7.23 11.23 -14.86
CA PHE A 467 -7.80 10.77 -13.59
C PHE A 467 -9.24 10.28 -13.74
N ARG A 468 -9.59 9.25 -12.97
CA ARG A 468 -10.94 8.67 -12.89
C ARG A 468 -11.37 8.57 -11.43
N VAL A 469 -12.67 8.53 -11.15
CA VAL A 469 -13.17 8.33 -9.78
C VAL A 469 -12.78 6.95 -9.26
N ILE A 470 -12.35 6.87 -8.00
CA ILE A 470 -11.99 5.60 -7.37
C ILE A 470 -13.25 4.78 -7.08
N GLY A 471 -13.27 3.52 -7.54
CA GLY A 471 -14.36 2.60 -7.27
C GLY A 471 -14.41 2.10 -5.82
N PRO A 472 -15.59 1.70 -5.31
CA PRO A 472 -15.74 1.27 -3.91
C PRO A 472 -14.93 0.01 -3.56
N LEU A 473 -14.78 -0.93 -4.50
CA LEU A 473 -13.95 -2.14 -4.30
C LEU A 473 -12.46 -1.79 -4.25
N SER A 474 -12.02 -0.86 -5.10
CA SER A 474 -10.65 -0.36 -5.08
C SER A 474 -10.39 0.44 -3.79
N TRP A 475 -11.37 1.22 -3.35
CA TRP A 475 -11.32 1.94 -2.08
C TRP A 475 -11.24 1.01 -0.86
N SER A 476 -12.00 -0.10 -0.85
CA SER A 476 -11.93 -1.11 0.22
C SER A 476 -10.69 -2.00 0.12
N GLY A 477 -9.85 -1.83 -0.92
CA GLY A 477 -8.65 -2.62 -1.15
C GLY A 477 -8.93 -4.04 -1.64
N GLU A 478 -10.13 -4.30 -2.16
CA GLU A 478 -10.51 -5.57 -2.78
C GLU A 478 -10.10 -5.64 -4.25
N SER A 479 -9.92 -4.49 -4.91
CA SER A 479 -9.48 -4.39 -6.31
C SER A 479 -8.27 -3.47 -6.48
N ALA A 480 -7.38 -3.83 -7.40
CA ALA A 480 -6.25 -3.01 -7.82
C ALA A 480 -6.53 -2.17 -9.07
N THR A 481 -7.65 -2.37 -9.76
CA THR A 481 -7.96 -1.69 -11.04
C THR A 481 -8.28 -0.21 -10.91
N GLY A 482 -8.51 0.27 -9.67
CA GLY A 482 -8.86 1.64 -9.35
C GLY A 482 -10.28 2.06 -9.74
N VAL A 483 -10.87 1.45 -10.78
CA VAL A 483 -12.23 1.73 -11.25
C VAL A 483 -13.32 1.05 -10.40
N ARG A 484 -14.56 1.56 -10.51
CA ARG A 484 -15.77 0.75 -10.28
C ARG A 484 -15.73 -0.43 -11.27
N GLY A 485 -16.38 -1.54 -10.94
CA GLY A 485 -16.96 -2.35 -12.01
C GLY A 485 -17.81 -1.43 -12.89
N ARG A 486 -17.34 -1.20 -14.12
CA ARG A 486 -17.89 -0.40 -15.24
C ARG A 486 -18.06 1.12 -15.10
N ALA A 487 -17.69 1.79 -16.22
CA ALA A 487 -18.29 3.01 -16.75
C ALA A 487 -19.25 2.60 -17.89
N ASP A 488 -20.34 3.34 -18.05
CA ASP A 488 -21.41 3.10 -19.02
C ASP A 488 -20.90 3.09 -20.46
N ASN A 489 -20.77 1.90 -21.03
CA ASN A 489 -20.85 1.70 -22.47
C ASN A 489 -22.22 1.09 -22.76
N ALA A 490 -23.24 1.94 -22.85
CA ALA A 490 -24.51 1.54 -23.44
C ALA A 490 -24.33 1.57 -24.96
N ARG A 491 -24.32 0.38 -25.59
CA ARG A 491 -24.70 0.30 -27.01
C ARG A 491 -26.21 0.55 -27.08
N GLY A 492 -26.66 1.35 -28.05
CA GLY A 492 -28.08 1.61 -28.25
C GLY A 492 -28.87 0.34 -28.59
N THR A 493 -30.18 0.48 -28.72
CA THR A 493 -31.20 -0.58 -28.92
C THR A 493 -31.06 -1.38 -30.24
N ASP A 494 -29.99 -1.16 -30.99
CA ASP A 494 -29.67 -1.84 -32.27
C ASP A 494 -28.86 -3.14 -32.08
N ALA A 495 -28.45 -3.48 -30.85
CA ALA A 495 -27.77 -4.72 -30.52
C ALA A 495 -28.69 -5.69 -29.73
N PRO A 496 -28.47 -7.02 -29.78
CA PRO A 496 -29.17 -7.98 -28.91
C PRO A 496 -29.08 -7.63 -27.43
N ALA A 497 -30.13 -7.86 -26.63
CA ALA A 497 -30.09 -7.70 -25.18
C ALA A 497 -29.60 -8.97 -24.49
N VAL A 498 -28.82 -8.82 -23.42
CA VAL A 498 -28.52 -9.92 -22.49
C VAL A 498 -28.69 -9.47 -21.06
N PHE A 499 -29.54 -10.19 -20.33
CA PHE A 499 -29.75 -9.97 -18.91
C PHE A 499 -28.71 -10.72 -18.08
N VAL A 500 -27.96 -10.00 -17.25
CA VAL A 500 -27.05 -10.61 -16.27
C VAL A 500 -27.77 -10.66 -14.93
N LEU A 501 -28.11 -11.87 -14.50
CA LEU A 501 -28.80 -12.15 -13.24
C LEU A 501 -27.80 -12.63 -12.19
N PRO A 502 -27.57 -11.86 -11.12
CA PRO A 502 -26.73 -12.33 -10.03
C PRO A 502 -27.38 -13.48 -9.24
N GLY A 503 -26.57 -14.33 -8.60
CA GLY A 503 -27.03 -15.34 -7.66
C GLY A 503 -27.48 -14.76 -6.31
N ILE A 504 -27.79 -15.63 -5.34
CA ILE A 504 -28.15 -15.22 -3.98
C ILE A 504 -27.04 -14.36 -3.35
N LEU A 505 -27.40 -13.22 -2.75
CA LEU A 505 -26.47 -12.19 -2.24
C LEU A 505 -25.56 -11.53 -3.29
N GLY A 506 -25.78 -11.81 -4.57
CA GLY A 506 -24.97 -11.30 -5.68
C GLY A 506 -25.36 -9.90 -6.17
N SER A 507 -26.29 -9.22 -5.50
CA SER A 507 -26.66 -7.81 -5.77
C SER A 507 -26.21 -6.92 -4.62
N ASN A 508 -25.63 -5.75 -4.93
CA ASN A 508 -25.44 -4.68 -3.96
C ASN A 508 -26.81 -4.11 -3.55
N LEU A 509 -26.91 -3.64 -2.31
CA LEU A 509 -28.09 -2.98 -1.75
C LEU A 509 -27.72 -1.60 -1.22
N LYS A 510 -28.58 -0.60 -1.42
CA LYS A 510 -28.43 0.77 -0.91
C LYS A 510 -29.66 1.23 -0.16
N ILE A 511 -29.47 2.21 0.73
CA ILE A 511 -30.55 2.95 1.41
C ILE A 511 -30.27 4.44 1.23
N GLY A 512 -31.26 5.19 0.72
CA GLY A 512 -31.12 6.65 0.52
C GLY A 512 -29.91 7.01 -0.35
N GLY A 513 -29.70 6.28 -1.45
CA GLY A 513 -28.57 6.48 -2.36
C GLY A 513 -27.21 5.97 -1.87
N LYS A 514 -27.11 5.46 -0.63
CA LYS A 514 -25.84 5.02 -0.03
C LYS A 514 -25.79 3.49 0.05
N ARG A 515 -24.78 2.89 -0.59
CA ARG A 515 -24.54 1.43 -0.59
C ARG A 515 -24.25 0.91 0.83
N VAL A 516 -24.88 -0.21 1.18
CA VAL A 516 -24.79 -0.87 2.49
C VAL A 516 -24.17 -2.27 2.36
N TRP A 517 -24.62 -3.09 1.41
CA TRP A 517 -24.03 -4.42 1.13
C TRP A 517 -22.73 -4.28 0.34
N LEU A 518 -21.66 -4.96 0.78
CA LEU A 518 -20.30 -4.92 0.20
C LEU A 518 -19.76 -3.48 -0.05
N GLY A 519 -20.22 -2.52 0.75
CA GLY A 519 -19.63 -1.19 0.86
C GLY A 519 -18.76 -1.07 2.11
N TRP A 520 -17.99 0.01 2.23
CA TRP A 520 -17.14 0.27 3.41
C TRP A 520 -17.90 0.31 4.75
N ARG A 521 -19.24 0.43 4.72
CA ARG A 521 -20.15 0.44 5.88
C ARG A 521 -20.60 -0.96 6.35
N LEU A 522 -20.09 -2.05 5.76
CA LEU A 522 -20.57 -3.42 6.02
C LEU A 522 -20.44 -3.85 7.49
N ILE A 523 -19.39 -3.40 8.19
CA ILE A 523 -19.04 -3.85 9.56
C ILE A 523 -20.14 -3.51 10.60
N ASN A 524 -20.96 -2.48 10.35
CA ASN A 524 -22.14 -2.13 11.18
C ASN A 524 -23.46 -2.05 10.38
N GLY A 525 -23.43 -2.35 9.08
CA GLY A 525 -24.54 -2.10 8.14
C GLY A 525 -25.56 -3.24 8.05
N LEU A 526 -25.23 -4.46 8.48
CA LEU A 526 -26.10 -5.64 8.33
C LEU A 526 -27.45 -5.48 9.04
N LYS A 527 -27.49 -4.88 10.24
CA LYS A 527 -28.75 -4.57 10.95
C LYS A 527 -29.65 -3.61 10.18
N ARG A 528 -29.09 -2.79 9.29
CA ARG A 528 -29.86 -1.85 8.47
C ARG A 528 -30.52 -2.52 7.27
N LEU A 529 -30.13 -3.75 6.94
CA LEU A 529 -30.71 -4.55 5.89
C LEU A 529 -31.78 -5.51 6.43
N ASP A 530 -32.24 -5.36 7.67
CA ASP A 530 -33.33 -6.16 8.22
C ASP A 530 -34.59 -6.05 7.35
N TYR A 531 -35.24 -7.18 7.08
CA TYR A 531 -36.39 -7.26 6.18
C TYR A 531 -37.64 -7.69 6.95
N VAL A 532 -38.65 -6.82 6.92
CA VAL A 532 -39.96 -7.07 7.52
C VAL A 532 -41.00 -7.08 6.40
N PRO A 533 -41.70 -8.20 6.14
CA PRO A 533 -42.71 -8.29 5.10
C PRO A 533 -43.76 -7.17 5.22
N GLY A 534 -44.08 -6.52 4.10
CA GLY A 534 -45.08 -5.45 4.04
C GLY A 534 -44.65 -4.09 4.59
N LYS A 535 -43.42 -3.94 5.09
CA LYS A 535 -42.89 -2.65 5.58
C LYS A 535 -41.95 -2.03 4.54
N ALA A 536 -42.22 -0.78 4.14
CA ALA A 536 -41.28 -0.01 3.34
C ALA A 536 -40.02 0.32 4.16
N ASP A 537 -38.86 -0.08 3.68
CA ASP A 537 -37.55 0.10 4.34
C ASP A 537 -36.57 0.98 3.55
N GLY A 538 -36.96 1.43 2.34
CA GLY A 538 -36.15 2.30 1.49
C GLY A 538 -34.89 1.63 0.95
N VAL A 539 -34.83 0.31 0.99
CA VAL A 539 -33.72 -0.47 0.42
C VAL A 539 -33.98 -0.73 -1.05
N GLU A 540 -32.95 -0.51 -1.85
CA GLU A 540 -33.00 -0.68 -3.30
C GLU A 540 -31.79 -1.49 -3.79
N PRO A 541 -31.96 -2.29 -4.86
CA PRO A 541 -30.83 -2.88 -5.57
C PRO A 541 -29.90 -1.80 -6.15
N ASP A 542 -28.60 -2.08 -6.15
CA ASP A 542 -27.55 -1.14 -6.58
C ASP A 542 -26.50 -1.82 -7.49
N GLY A 543 -26.97 -2.61 -8.44
CA GLY A 543 -26.13 -3.33 -9.41
C GLY A 543 -25.56 -4.65 -8.85
N PRO A 544 -25.18 -5.60 -9.74
CA PRO A 544 -24.58 -6.87 -9.35
C PRO A 544 -23.23 -6.66 -8.66
N VAL A 545 -22.80 -7.66 -7.92
CA VAL A 545 -21.51 -7.68 -7.23
C VAL A 545 -20.40 -7.80 -8.28
N GLY A 546 -19.71 -6.69 -8.52
CA GLY A 546 -18.73 -6.58 -9.61
C GLY A 546 -17.64 -7.65 -9.56
N SER A 547 -17.16 -8.06 -8.38
CA SER A 547 -16.13 -9.10 -8.26
C SER A 547 -16.54 -10.47 -8.82
N SER A 548 -17.83 -10.72 -8.98
CA SER A 548 -18.34 -11.98 -9.54
C SER A 548 -18.87 -11.84 -10.96
N TYR A 549 -19.45 -10.70 -11.31
CA TYR A 549 -20.21 -10.55 -12.56
C TYR A 549 -19.62 -9.53 -13.55
N ALA A 550 -18.59 -8.76 -13.17
CA ALA A 550 -18.07 -7.71 -14.05
C ALA A 550 -17.40 -8.26 -15.31
N ASP A 551 -16.55 -9.29 -15.19
CA ASP A 551 -15.80 -9.83 -16.34
C ASP A 551 -16.73 -10.42 -17.41
N ILE A 552 -17.78 -11.14 -16.98
CA ILE A 552 -18.78 -11.70 -17.89
C ILE A 552 -19.65 -10.61 -18.51
N ALA A 553 -20.06 -9.59 -17.74
CA ALA A 553 -20.80 -8.45 -18.26
C ALA A 553 -19.96 -7.66 -19.29
N GLU A 554 -18.66 -7.47 -19.04
CA GLU A 554 -17.77 -6.80 -19.99
C GLU A 554 -17.58 -7.62 -21.28
N TYR A 555 -17.35 -8.93 -21.14
CA TYR A 555 -17.22 -9.81 -22.29
C TYR A 555 -18.47 -9.77 -23.18
N LEU A 556 -19.65 -9.84 -22.58
CA LEU A 556 -20.94 -9.80 -23.29
C LEU A 556 -21.22 -8.43 -23.92
N ALA A 557 -20.80 -7.33 -23.29
CA ALA A 557 -20.99 -5.98 -23.81
C ALA A 557 -20.25 -5.71 -25.13
N ARG A 558 -19.33 -6.59 -25.53
CA ARG A 558 -18.67 -6.54 -26.84
C ARG A 558 -19.59 -6.87 -28.00
N THR A 559 -20.72 -7.53 -27.74
CA THR A 559 -21.69 -7.97 -28.76
C THR A 559 -23.13 -7.63 -28.42
N HIS A 560 -23.48 -7.47 -27.15
CA HIS A 560 -24.84 -7.24 -26.66
C HIS A 560 -24.99 -5.90 -25.93
N GLU A 561 -26.22 -5.40 -25.82
CA GLU A 561 -26.61 -4.52 -24.72
C GLU A 561 -26.72 -5.37 -23.46
N VAL A 562 -25.87 -5.11 -22.47
CA VAL A 562 -25.89 -5.85 -21.21
C VAL A 562 -26.78 -5.13 -20.23
N ILE A 563 -27.86 -5.79 -19.81
CA ILE A 563 -28.81 -5.30 -18.83
C ILE A 563 -28.52 -6.01 -17.51
N GLU A 564 -27.83 -5.32 -16.62
CA GLU A 564 -27.49 -5.84 -15.28
C GLU A 564 -28.71 -5.76 -14.36
N PHE A 565 -29.40 -6.88 -14.17
CA PHE A 565 -30.62 -6.91 -13.36
C PHE A 565 -30.32 -7.32 -11.92
N ALA A 566 -29.85 -6.36 -11.13
CA ALA A 566 -29.71 -6.52 -9.69
C ALA A 566 -31.07 -6.53 -9.00
N PHE A 567 -31.26 -7.38 -7.99
CA PHE A 567 -32.51 -7.54 -7.26
C PHE A 567 -32.30 -7.56 -5.74
N ASP A 568 -33.36 -7.28 -4.99
CA ASP A 568 -33.32 -7.30 -3.54
C ASP A 568 -33.45 -8.75 -3.04
N TRP A 569 -32.30 -9.36 -2.78
CA TRP A 569 -32.20 -10.76 -2.35
C TRP A 569 -32.84 -11.04 -0.98
N ARG A 570 -33.37 -10.02 -0.30
CA ARG A 570 -34.11 -10.16 0.97
C ARG A 570 -35.60 -10.40 0.75
N LYS A 571 -36.15 -9.98 -0.40
CA LYS A 571 -37.57 -10.08 -0.72
C LYS A 571 -37.95 -11.48 -1.22
N PRO A 572 -39.24 -11.86 -1.15
CA PRO A 572 -39.75 -13.04 -1.85
C PRO A 572 -39.38 -12.99 -3.34
N ILE A 573 -38.85 -14.11 -3.86
CA ILE A 573 -38.30 -14.18 -5.20
C ILE A 573 -39.35 -13.89 -6.29
N GLU A 574 -40.62 -14.15 -6.00
CA GLU A 574 -41.77 -13.91 -6.87
C GLU A 574 -42.00 -12.41 -7.14
N GLU A 575 -41.63 -11.53 -6.21
CA GLU A 575 -41.70 -10.08 -6.40
C GLU A 575 -40.65 -9.60 -7.40
N GLU A 576 -39.42 -10.09 -7.26
CA GLU A 576 -38.32 -9.73 -8.16
C GLU A 576 -38.46 -10.40 -9.53
N ALA A 577 -39.06 -11.60 -9.60
CA ALA A 577 -39.41 -12.26 -10.86
C ALA A 577 -40.44 -11.44 -11.66
N ARG A 578 -41.45 -10.84 -11.01
CA ARG A 578 -42.39 -9.92 -11.67
C ARG A 578 -41.70 -8.67 -12.19
N ARG A 579 -40.74 -8.10 -11.45
CA ARG A 579 -39.94 -6.95 -11.92
C ARG A 579 -39.05 -7.33 -13.10
N LEU A 580 -38.50 -8.54 -13.11
CA LEU A 580 -37.70 -9.05 -14.22
C LEU A 580 -38.55 -9.20 -15.49
N ALA A 581 -39.76 -9.75 -15.37
CA ALA A 581 -40.68 -9.89 -16.50
C ALA A 581 -40.94 -8.53 -17.18
N VAL A 582 -41.26 -7.49 -16.39
CA VAL A 582 -41.46 -6.12 -16.90
C VAL A 582 -40.20 -5.57 -17.60
N ALA A 583 -39.01 -5.82 -17.04
CA ALA A 583 -37.77 -5.35 -17.65
C ALA A 583 -37.46 -6.08 -18.97
N VAL A 584 -37.75 -7.38 -19.04
CA VAL A 584 -37.60 -8.20 -20.26
C VAL A 584 -38.57 -7.73 -21.34
N GLU A 585 -39.84 -7.50 -20.99
CA GLU A 585 -40.83 -6.94 -21.92
C GLU A 585 -40.38 -5.59 -22.49
N ALA A 586 -39.90 -4.68 -21.64
CA ALA A 586 -39.38 -3.38 -22.09
C ALA A 586 -38.16 -3.52 -23.02
N ALA A 587 -37.26 -4.48 -22.75
CA ALA A 587 -36.08 -4.72 -23.58
C ALA A 587 -36.45 -5.31 -24.95
N LEU A 588 -37.48 -6.17 -25.01
CA LEU A 588 -38.05 -6.70 -26.24
C LEU A 588 -38.73 -5.59 -27.06
N ASP A 589 -39.57 -4.77 -26.41
CA ASP A 589 -40.26 -3.66 -27.05
C ASP A 589 -39.27 -2.69 -27.71
N ALA A 590 -38.20 -2.34 -27.01
CA ALA A 590 -37.14 -1.46 -27.50
C ALA A 590 -36.42 -1.97 -28.76
N ARG A 591 -36.48 -3.28 -29.02
CA ARG A 591 -35.83 -3.96 -30.15
C ARG A 591 -36.78 -4.32 -31.28
N THR A 592 -38.06 -4.00 -31.14
CA THR A 592 -39.08 -4.25 -32.18
C THR A 592 -38.67 -3.68 -33.54
N ALA A 593 -38.05 -2.49 -33.56
CA ALA A 593 -37.61 -1.84 -34.79
C ALA A 593 -36.34 -2.45 -35.40
N SER A 594 -35.40 -2.92 -34.58
CA SER A 594 -34.13 -3.50 -35.03
C SER A 594 -34.23 -4.99 -35.36
N GLY A 595 -35.27 -5.67 -34.87
CA GLY A 595 -35.48 -7.12 -35.05
C GLY A 595 -34.45 -7.99 -34.30
N GLN A 596 -33.67 -7.39 -33.40
CA GLN A 596 -32.70 -8.10 -32.57
C GLN A 596 -33.38 -8.75 -31.36
N PRO A 597 -32.88 -9.90 -30.87
CA PRO A 597 -33.43 -10.58 -29.70
C PRO A 597 -33.14 -9.87 -28.37
#